data_AF-A0A813J9I4-F1
#
_entry.id   AF-A0A813J9I4-F1
#
_cell.length_a   1.000
_cell.length_b   1.000
_cell.length_c   1.000
_cell.angle_alpha   90.00
_cell.angle_beta   90.00
_cell.angle_gamma   90.00
#
_symmetry.space_group_name_H-M   'P 1'
#
loop_
_entity.id
_entity.type
_entity.pdbx_description
1 polymer ?
#
loop_
_entity_poly.entity_id
_entity_poly.type
_entity_poly.pdbx_seq_one_letter_code
_entity_poly.pdbx_strand_id
1 'polypeptide(L)'
;MLVAEPVAPASLKQKKLVEETHGDNNNSKKSHGDTAPAQWCISLTSGLLGSLVSLCVAANSVRLILQLPDPMDFWEVCSWIGHASVGIPIGIAGCYLEMKAKALFVNARQIAVNRIGATIFYAWLGFYVLGCSSEEDQGYEWTVALRVTGFLAWAVSLGDLLISCSALRAAVRTSREKSQAAEHVTGNCGTGEGGTDIEQGSDSAEASTRSTASSATKSKKPEMDTPQGGWNTVA
;
A
#
# COMPACT_ATOMS: atom_id res chain seq x y z
N MET A 1 -9.87 39.53 -18.99
CA MET A 1 -9.74 39.96 -17.58
C MET A 1 -10.38 38.89 -16.72
N LEU A 2 -9.59 37.95 -16.20
CA LEU A 2 -10.05 36.90 -15.29
C LEU A 2 -9.89 37.43 -13.86
N VAL A 3 -11.02 37.62 -13.18
CA VAL A 3 -11.09 38.05 -11.78
C VAL A 3 -10.75 36.85 -10.91
N ALA A 4 -9.63 36.94 -10.18
CA ALA A 4 -9.23 35.93 -9.22
C ALA A 4 -10.06 36.08 -7.93
N GLU A 5 -10.85 35.06 -7.57
CA GLU A 5 -11.51 34.98 -6.27
C GLU A 5 -10.47 34.66 -5.16
N PRO A 6 -10.52 35.37 -4.01
CA PRO A 6 -9.65 35.09 -2.89
C PRO A 6 -10.09 33.79 -2.17
N VAL A 7 -9.25 32.76 -2.26
CA VAL A 7 -9.38 31.51 -1.49
C VAL A 7 -9.07 31.81 -0.01
N ALA A 8 -10.09 31.77 0.84
CA ALA A 8 -9.95 31.95 2.28
C ALA A 8 -9.25 30.74 2.94
N PRO A 9 -8.34 30.96 3.92
CA PRO A 9 -7.59 29.89 4.57
C PRO A 9 -8.47 29.09 5.56
N ALA A 10 -8.72 27.81 5.25
CA ALA A 10 -9.49 26.86 6.05
C ALA A 10 -8.81 26.41 7.38
N SER A 11 -7.78 27.11 7.86
CA SER A 11 -6.87 26.60 8.90
C SER A 11 -7.35 26.76 10.35
N LEU A 12 -8.38 27.55 10.62
CA LEU A 12 -8.76 27.90 12.01
C LEU A 12 -9.85 27.01 12.65
N LYS A 13 -10.66 26.29 11.87
CA LYS A 13 -11.73 25.46 12.44
C LYS A 13 -11.27 24.10 13.00
N GLN A 14 -10.10 23.59 12.61
CA GLN A 14 -9.62 22.29 13.11
C GLN A 14 -9.03 22.34 14.53
N LYS A 15 -8.57 23.50 15.02
CA LYS A 15 -7.95 23.56 16.36
C LYS A 15 -8.95 23.38 17.50
N LYS A 16 -10.21 23.76 17.32
CA LYS A 16 -11.18 23.79 18.43
C LYS A 16 -11.88 22.45 18.69
N LEU A 17 -11.78 21.47 17.78
CA LEU A 17 -12.42 20.15 17.96
C LEU A 17 -11.47 19.06 18.48
N VAL A 18 -10.16 19.33 18.55
CA VAL A 18 -9.15 18.37 19.01
C VAL A 18 -8.94 18.44 20.53
N GLU A 19 -9.37 19.53 21.17
CA GLU A 19 -9.10 19.79 22.59
C GLU A 19 -10.12 19.13 23.56
N GLU A 20 -11.26 18.64 23.07
CA GLU A 20 -12.32 18.07 23.91
C GLU A 20 -12.31 16.54 24.06
N THR A 21 -11.28 15.85 23.55
CA THR A 21 -11.15 14.38 23.67
C THR A 21 -9.99 13.96 24.58
N HIS A 22 -9.72 14.74 25.62
CA HIS A 22 -8.69 14.46 26.63
C HIS A 22 -9.32 14.09 28.00
N GLY A 23 -10.28 13.16 27.97
CA GLY A 23 -10.85 12.53 29.16
C GLY A 23 -10.28 11.13 29.39
N ASP A 24 -9.38 11.03 30.36
CA ASP A 24 -9.00 9.88 31.18
C ASP A 24 -8.98 8.48 30.54
N ASN A 25 -7.76 8.00 30.23
CA ASN A 25 -7.49 6.57 30.15
C ASN A 25 -6.05 6.23 30.57
N ASN A 26 -5.77 6.41 31.87
CA ASN A 26 -4.45 6.22 32.47
C ASN A 26 -4.07 4.76 32.78
N ASN A 27 -4.89 3.76 32.42
CA ASN A 27 -4.70 2.37 32.88
C ASN A 27 -4.09 1.38 31.85
N SER A 28 -3.69 1.81 30.65
CA SER A 28 -3.12 0.90 29.62
C SER A 28 -1.60 1.04 29.43
N LYS A 29 -0.83 1.18 30.53
CA LYS A 29 0.63 1.37 30.46
C LYS A 29 1.49 0.12 30.69
N LYS A 30 0.92 -1.07 30.91
CA LYS A 30 1.69 -2.18 31.52
C LYS A 30 2.03 -3.41 30.68
N SER A 31 1.77 -3.46 29.37
CA SER A 31 2.10 -4.65 28.56
C SER A 31 2.70 -4.34 27.18
N HIS A 32 3.74 -3.49 27.13
CA HIS A 32 4.39 -3.10 25.86
C HIS A 32 5.92 -3.27 25.84
N GLY A 33 6.51 -4.05 26.77
CA GLY A 33 7.96 -4.14 26.96
C GLY A 33 8.73 -4.82 25.83
N ASP A 34 8.24 -5.93 25.28
CA ASP A 34 9.14 -6.87 24.59
C ASP A 34 9.02 -6.90 23.05
N THR A 35 7.94 -6.37 22.47
CA THR A 35 7.73 -6.38 21.00
C THR A 35 8.08 -5.07 20.30
N ALA A 36 8.34 -4.00 21.06
CA ALA A 36 8.70 -2.70 20.52
C ALA A 36 9.94 -2.74 19.61
N PRO A 37 11.10 -3.34 19.98
CA PRO A 37 12.32 -3.19 19.18
C PRO A 37 12.21 -3.84 17.79
N ALA A 38 11.50 -4.97 17.67
CA ALA A 38 11.36 -5.67 16.40
C ALA A 38 10.58 -4.85 15.35
N GLN A 39 9.52 -4.14 15.78
CA GLN A 39 8.70 -3.34 14.88
C GLN A 39 9.46 -2.12 14.33
N TRP A 40 10.33 -1.52 15.15
CA TRP A 40 11.19 -0.41 14.73
C TRP A 40 12.22 -0.86 13.69
N CYS A 41 12.87 -2.01 13.88
CA CYS A 41 13.83 -2.54 12.92
C CYS A 41 13.21 -2.81 11.54
N ILE A 42 12.00 -3.38 11.50
CA ILE A 42 11.30 -3.67 10.24
C ILE A 42 10.96 -2.37 9.50
N SER A 43 10.48 -1.36 10.21
CA SER A 43 10.13 -0.08 9.57
C SER A 43 11.36 0.72 9.12
N LEU A 44 12.51 0.54 9.78
CA LEU A 44 13.75 1.20 9.39
C LEU A 44 14.36 0.56 8.14
N THR A 45 14.36 -0.77 8.09
CA THR A 45 14.90 -1.54 6.95
C THR A 45 14.09 -1.29 5.69
N SER A 46 12.76 -1.32 5.77
CA SER A 46 11.91 -1.07 4.59
C SER A 46 12.16 0.33 4.00
N GLY A 47 12.27 1.36 4.85
CA GLY A 47 12.50 2.72 4.37
C GLY A 47 13.92 2.95 3.81
N LEU A 48 14.93 2.27 4.37
CA LEU A 48 16.29 2.29 3.80
C LEU A 48 16.33 1.61 2.43
N LEU A 49 15.67 0.46 2.27
CA LEU A 49 15.58 -0.23 0.99
C LEU A 49 14.82 0.61 -0.05
N GLY A 50 13.68 1.20 0.33
CA GLY A 50 12.90 2.08 -0.53
C GLY A 50 13.70 3.30 -1.01
N SER A 51 14.39 3.97 -0.08
CA SER A 51 15.28 5.10 -0.40
C SER A 51 16.43 4.68 -1.31
N LEU A 52 17.02 3.50 -1.11
CA LEU A 52 18.11 2.99 -1.95
C LEU A 52 17.62 2.72 -3.37
N VAL A 53 16.47 2.05 -3.53
CA VAL A 53 15.85 1.78 -4.85
C VAL A 53 15.53 3.09 -5.56
N SER A 54 14.94 4.06 -4.85
CA SER A 54 14.62 5.38 -5.39
C SER A 54 15.87 6.14 -5.86
N LEU A 55 16.95 6.09 -5.09
CA LEU A 55 18.23 6.70 -5.47
C LEU A 55 18.86 6.00 -6.68
N CYS A 56 18.80 4.67 -6.76
CA CYS A 56 19.26 3.90 -7.91
C CYS A 56 18.48 4.30 -9.18
N VAL A 57 17.15 4.40 -9.11
CA VAL A 57 16.33 4.84 -10.26
C VAL A 57 16.70 6.25 -10.69
N ALA A 58 16.83 7.19 -9.74
CA ALA A 58 17.22 8.57 -10.05
C ALA A 58 18.62 8.63 -10.69
N ALA A 59 19.59 7.88 -10.15
CA ALA A 59 20.94 7.80 -10.70
C ALA A 59 20.94 7.21 -12.12
N ASN A 60 20.12 6.17 -12.36
CA ASN A 60 19.95 5.57 -13.68
C ASN A 60 19.34 6.57 -14.67
N SER A 61 18.35 7.36 -14.26
CA SER A 61 17.76 8.43 -15.10
C SER A 61 18.76 9.53 -15.42
N VAL A 62 19.55 9.99 -14.45
CA VAL A 62 20.59 11.00 -14.68
C VAL A 62 21.66 10.47 -15.62
N ARG A 63 22.08 9.20 -15.45
CA ARG A 63 23.03 8.57 -16.35
C ARG A 63 22.48 8.49 -17.77
N LEU A 64 21.21 8.11 -17.93
CA LEU A 64 20.54 8.10 -19.23
C LEU A 64 20.62 9.50 -19.87
N ILE A 65 20.38 10.57 -19.09
CA ILE A 65 20.51 11.96 -19.56
C ILE A 65 21.94 12.32 -20.01
N LEU A 66 22.96 11.80 -19.32
CA LEU A 66 24.37 12.06 -19.65
C LEU A 66 24.86 11.29 -20.87
N GLN A 67 24.24 10.13 -21.18
CA GLN A 67 24.47 9.40 -22.42
C GLN A 67 23.58 10.01 -23.51
N LEU A 68 24.02 11.15 -24.05
CA LEU A 68 23.34 11.76 -25.19
C LEU A 68 23.36 10.76 -26.36
N PRO A 69 22.19 10.33 -26.88
CA PRO A 69 22.17 9.58 -28.12
C PRO A 69 22.67 10.48 -29.25
N ASP A 70 23.42 9.90 -30.20
CA ASP A 70 23.76 10.61 -31.42
C ASP A 70 22.44 11.02 -32.11
N PRO A 71 22.23 12.31 -32.44
CA PRO A 71 20.91 12.89 -32.70
C PRO A 71 20.30 12.54 -34.07
N MET A 72 20.53 11.34 -34.59
CA MET A 72 20.10 10.98 -35.94
C MET A 72 18.60 10.72 -36.04
N ASP A 73 17.95 10.22 -34.97
CA ASP A 73 16.51 9.89 -34.97
C ASP A 73 15.72 10.64 -33.89
N PHE A 74 14.83 11.54 -34.33
CA PHE A 74 13.90 12.29 -33.45
C PHE A 74 13.05 11.35 -32.56
N TRP A 75 12.65 10.19 -33.10
CA TRP A 75 11.80 9.25 -32.39
C TRP A 75 12.51 8.63 -31.18
N GLU A 76 13.79 8.35 -31.32
CA GLU A 76 14.64 7.82 -30.26
C GLU A 76 14.90 8.86 -29.18
N VAL A 77 15.16 10.11 -29.57
CA VAL A 77 15.26 11.23 -28.62
C VAL A 77 13.95 11.42 -27.84
N CYS A 78 12.79 11.34 -28.52
CA CYS A 78 11.49 11.46 -27.87
C CYS A 78 11.25 10.33 -26.86
N SER A 79 11.55 9.08 -27.24
CA SER A 79 11.47 7.92 -26.35
C SER A 79 12.40 8.07 -25.14
N TRP A 80 13.64 8.50 -25.38
CA TRP A 80 14.64 8.74 -24.35
C TRP A 80 14.22 9.85 -23.37
N ILE A 81 13.71 10.98 -23.87
CA ILE A 81 13.13 12.04 -23.04
C ILE A 81 11.94 11.49 -22.25
N GLY A 82 11.12 10.63 -22.85
CA GLY A 82 10.02 9.95 -22.18
C GLY A 82 10.50 9.16 -20.95
N HIS A 83 11.54 8.34 -21.12
CA HIS A 83 12.09 7.56 -20.01
C HIS A 83 12.73 8.44 -18.92
N ALA A 84 13.51 9.45 -19.33
CA ALA A 84 14.17 10.37 -18.40
C ALA A 84 13.17 11.24 -17.61
N SER A 85 12.15 11.77 -18.30
CA SER A 85 11.12 12.64 -17.72
C SER A 85 10.23 11.92 -16.71
N VAL A 86 10.06 10.60 -16.87
CA VAL A 86 9.29 9.77 -15.94
C VAL A 86 10.16 9.35 -14.74
N GLY A 87 11.42 8.97 -14.97
CA GLY A 87 12.29 8.46 -13.89
C GLY A 87 12.65 9.48 -12.80
N ILE A 88 12.91 10.74 -13.16
CA ILE A 88 13.23 11.81 -12.18
C ILE A 88 12.10 12.06 -11.17
N PRO A 89 10.86 12.39 -11.59
CA PRO A 89 9.78 12.66 -10.64
C PRO A 89 9.40 11.42 -9.83
N ILE A 90 9.55 10.21 -10.38
CA ILE A 90 9.39 8.95 -9.64
C ILE A 90 10.43 8.85 -8.52
N GLY A 91 11.70 9.10 -8.82
CA GLY A 91 12.76 9.11 -7.81
C GLY A 91 12.43 10.10 -6.68
N ILE A 92 12.08 11.33 -7.05
CA ILE A 92 11.70 12.37 -6.07
C ILE A 92 10.46 11.96 -5.26
N ALA A 93 9.45 11.39 -5.91
CA ALA A 93 8.23 10.92 -5.25
C ALA A 93 8.51 9.79 -4.25
N GLY A 94 9.38 8.83 -4.60
CA GLY A 94 9.82 7.77 -3.70
C GLY A 94 10.49 8.33 -2.45
N CYS A 95 11.47 9.22 -2.61
CA CYS A 95 12.10 9.93 -1.49
C CYS A 95 11.09 10.71 -0.63
N TYR A 96 10.14 11.40 -1.26
CA TYR A 96 9.11 12.15 -0.56
C TYR A 96 8.19 11.26 0.29
N LEU A 97 7.78 10.09 -0.24
CA LEU A 97 6.96 9.13 0.50
C LEU A 97 7.67 8.62 1.76
N GLU A 98 8.99 8.37 1.68
CA GLU A 98 9.80 7.97 2.83
C GLU A 98 9.93 9.08 3.88
N MET A 99 10.13 10.33 3.45
CA MET A 99 10.16 11.47 4.38
C MET A 99 8.80 11.65 5.07
N LYS A 100 7.70 11.47 4.33
CA LYS A 100 6.35 11.54 4.89
C LYS A 100 6.06 10.39 5.86
N ALA A 101 6.56 9.18 5.56
CA ALA A 101 6.39 8.03 6.44
C ALA A 101 6.99 8.28 7.83
N LYS A 102 8.13 8.99 7.90
CA LYS A 102 8.77 9.41 9.17
C LYS A 102 8.05 10.55 9.88
N ALA A 103 7.33 11.41 9.15
CA ALA A 103 6.61 12.54 9.75
C ALA A 103 5.24 12.17 10.32
N LEU A 104 4.62 11.10 9.82
CA LEU A 104 3.21 10.75 10.10
C LEU A 104 2.98 9.88 11.34
N PHE A 105 3.79 10.00 12.39
CA PHE A 105 3.59 9.23 13.64
C PHE A 105 2.25 9.50 14.35
N VAL A 106 1.50 10.52 13.96
CA VAL A 106 0.33 11.01 14.69
C VAL A 106 -0.99 10.33 14.26
N ASN A 107 -1.10 9.78 13.05
CA ASN A 107 -2.38 9.27 12.51
C ASN A 107 -2.27 7.90 11.84
N ALA A 108 -2.70 6.83 12.52
CA ALA A 108 -2.65 5.45 12.02
C ALA A 108 -3.35 5.25 10.66
N ARG A 109 -4.50 5.90 10.43
CA ARG A 109 -5.24 5.81 9.16
C ARG A 109 -4.45 6.41 7.99
N GLN A 110 -3.75 7.52 8.22
CA GLN A 110 -2.98 8.20 7.19
C GLN A 110 -1.71 7.41 6.84
N ILE A 111 -1.10 6.74 7.83
CA ILE A 111 0.01 5.81 7.62
C ILE A 111 -0.43 4.65 6.71
N ALA A 112 -1.59 4.04 6.98
CA ALA A 112 -2.08 2.90 6.18
C ALA A 112 -2.32 3.27 4.71
N VAL A 113 -2.96 4.42 4.44
CA VAL A 113 -3.18 4.90 3.07
C VAL A 113 -1.86 5.23 2.38
N ASN A 114 -0.91 5.85 3.09
CA ASN A 114 0.42 6.15 2.54
C ASN A 114 1.19 4.86 2.17
N ARG A 115 1.12 3.82 3.01
CA ARG A 115 1.75 2.52 2.74
C ARG A 115 1.13 1.80 1.55
N ILE A 116 -0.20 1.79 1.43
CA ILE A 116 -0.87 1.21 0.26
C ILE A 116 -0.47 1.95 -1.03
N GLY A 117 -0.40 3.29 -0.97
CA GLY A 117 0.10 4.11 -2.07
C GLY A 117 1.54 3.75 -2.45
N ALA A 118 2.42 3.60 -1.47
CA ALA A 118 3.79 3.16 -1.68
C ALA A 118 3.85 1.75 -2.30
N THR A 119 3.06 0.79 -1.83
CA THR A 119 2.98 -0.57 -2.40
C THR A 119 2.65 -0.54 -3.89
N ILE A 120 1.59 0.20 -4.27
CA ILE A 120 1.15 0.31 -5.67
C ILE A 120 2.25 0.98 -6.50
N PHE A 121 2.85 2.04 -5.97
CA PHE A 121 3.92 2.78 -6.63
C PHE A 121 5.16 1.91 -6.88
N TYR A 122 5.67 1.22 -5.87
CA TYR A 122 6.84 0.34 -6.02
C TYR A 122 6.57 -0.89 -6.88
N ALA A 123 5.35 -1.44 -6.84
CA ALA A 123 4.95 -2.52 -7.76
C ALA A 123 5.00 -2.03 -9.22
N TRP A 124 4.36 -0.90 -9.50
CA TRP A 124 4.37 -0.27 -10.82
C TRP A 124 5.79 0.07 -11.28
N LEU A 125 6.63 0.61 -10.38
CA LEU A 125 8.03 0.91 -10.65
C LEU A 125 8.82 -0.35 -11.03
N GLY A 126 8.59 -1.47 -10.35
CA GLY A 126 9.26 -2.73 -10.69
C GLY A 126 8.88 -3.24 -12.08
N PHE A 127 7.60 -3.15 -12.46
CA PHE A 127 7.17 -3.45 -13.83
C PHE A 127 7.83 -2.52 -14.85
N TYR A 128 7.88 -1.22 -14.55
CA TYR A 128 8.51 -0.23 -15.40
C TYR A 128 10.00 -0.53 -15.64
N VAL A 129 10.76 -0.76 -14.56
CA VAL A 129 12.21 -1.04 -14.64
C VAL A 129 12.50 -2.34 -15.40
N LEU A 130 11.69 -3.39 -15.19
CA LEU A 130 11.84 -4.64 -15.94
C LEU A 130 11.43 -4.50 -17.41
N GLY A 131 10.45 -3.64 -17.71
CA GLY A 131 10.04 -3.34 -19.09
C GLY A 131 11.08 -2.54 -19.87
N CYS A 132 11.90 -1.73 -19.20
CA CYS A 132 12.98 -0.97 -19.82
C CYS A 132 14.26 -1.79 -20.09
N SER A 133 14.35 -3.05 -19.66
CA SER A 133 15.53 -3.88 -19.88
C SER A 133 15.51 -4.54 -21.27
N SER A 134 15.63 -3.75 -22.33
CA SER A 134 15.95 -4.30 -23.65
C SER A 134 17.44 -4.67 -23.68
N GLU A 135 17.74 -5.93 -23.99
CA GLU A 135 19.10 -6.49 -23.93
C GLU A 135 20.04 -5.95 -25.02
N GLU A 136 19.51 -5.33 -26.08
CA GLU A 136 20.30 -5.01 -27.28
C GLU A 136 21.29 -3.85 -27.08
N ASP A 137 21.03 -2.87 -26.21
CA ASP A 137 21.84 -1.63 -26.19
C ASP A 137 22.66 -1.36 -24.92
N GLN A 138 22.38 -2.00 -23.79
CA GLN A 138 22.89 -1.49 -22.49
C GLN A 138 24.01 -2.29 -21.84
N GLY A 139 24.48 -3.39 -22.44
CA GLY A 139 25.55 -4.22 -21.89
C GLY A 139 25.10 -5.06 -20.68
N TYR A 140 25.71 -6.23 -20.52
CA TYR A 140 25.25 -7.26 -19.58
C TYR A 140 25.15 -6.78 -18.12
N GLU A 141 26.18 -6.08 -17.63
CA GLU A 141 26.24 -5.63 -16.24
C GLU A 141 25.06 -4.71 -15.87
N TRP A 142 24.65 -3.87 -16.82
CA TRP A 142 23.57 -2.92 -16.61
C TRP A 142 22.20 -3.58 -16.64
N THR A 143 21.99 -4.50 -17.58
CA THR A 143 20.77 -5.31 -17.61
C THR A 143 20.59 -6.06 -16.29
N VAL A 144 21.68 -6.61 -15.72
CA VAL A 144 21.64 -7.23 -14.40
C VAL A 144 21.26 -6.22 -13.31
N ALA A 145 21.88 -5.03 -13.29
CA ALA A 145 21.59 -3.99 -12.30
C ALA A 145 20.12 -3.53 -12.35
N LEU A 146 19.56 -3.31 -13.54
CA LEU A 146 18.15 -2.96 -13.72
C LEU A 146 17.23 -4.09 -13.24
N ARG A 147 17.50 -5.34 -13.63
CA ARG A 147 16.72 -6.49 -13.17
C ARG A 147 16.72 -6.62 -11.66
N VAL A 148 17.89 -6.52 -11.02
CA VAL A 148 18.01 -6.55 -9.56
C VAL A 148 17.23 -5.40 -8.92
N THR A 149 17.30 -4.19 -9.48
CA THR A 149 16.54 -3.02 -8.99
C THR A 149 15.02 -3.26 -9.09
N GLY A 150 14.55 -3.82 -10.20
CA GLY A 150 13.15 -4.19 -10.39
C GLY A 150 12.67 -5.23 -9.36
N PHE A 151 13.48 -6.27 -9.10
CA PHE A 151 13.19 -7.27 -8.06
C PHE A 151 13.19 -6.67 -6.65
N LEU A 152 14.11 -5.76 -6.34
CA LEU A 152 14.13 -5.06 -5.05
C LEU A 152 12.87 -4.20 -4.87
N ALA A 153 12.41 -3.50 -5.91
CA ALA A 153 11.16 -2.74 -5.87
C ALA A 153 9.95 -3.64 -5.57
N TRP A 154 9.88 -4.83 -6.17
CA TRP A 154 8.84 -5.82 -5.84
C TRP A 154 8.94 -6.33 -4.40
N ALA A 155 10.15 -6.61 -3.91
CA ALA A 155 10.35 -7.06 -2.53
C ALA A 155 9.90 -6.00 -1.53
N VAL A 156 10.21 -4.72 -1.78
CA VAL A 156 9.74 -3.58 -0.97
C VAL A 156 8.21 -3.49 -0.99
N SER A 157 7.60 -3.58 -2.17
CA SER A 157 6.14 -3.56 -2.32
C SER A 157 5.45 -4.68 -1.52
N LEU A 158 5.94 -5.91 -1.63
CA LEU A 158 5.43 -7.04 -0.85
C LEU A 158 5.64 -6.84 0.66
N GLY A 159 6.79 -6.32 1.07
CA GLY A 159 7.08 -5.99 2.46
C GLY A 159 6.07 -5.00 3.05
N ASP A 160 5.82 -3.90 2.34
CA ASP A 160 4.85 -2.87 2.76
C ASP A 160 3.42 -3.40 2.83
N LEU A 161 3.05 -4.27 1.90
CA LEU A 161 1.73 -4.91 1.90
C LEU A 161 1.57 -5.84 3.11
N LEU A 162 2.56 -6.68 3.38
CA LEU A 162 2.54 -7.61 4.52
C LEU A 162 2.46 -6.86 5.86
N ILE A 163 3.22 -5.76 6.00
CA ILE A 163 3.16 -4.90 7.19
C ILE A 163 1.79 -4.22 7.31
N SER A 164 1.22 -3.77 6.21
CA SER A 164 -0.11 -3.15 6.20
C SER A 164 -1.20 -4.15 6.60
N CYS A 165 -1.12 -5.39 6.10
CA CYS A 165 -2.05 -6.46 6.46
C CYS A 165 -1.96 -6.86 7.93
N SER A 166 -0.74 -6.94 8.49
CA SER A 166 -0.55 -7.29 9.91
C SER A 166 -1.06 -6.18 10.83
N ALA A 167 -0.80 -4.91 10.49
CA ALA A 167 -1.33 -3.76 11.22
C ALA A 167 -2.87 -3.70 11.17
N LEU A 168 -3.48 -3.98 10.01
CA LEU A 168 -4.95 -4.02 9.88
C LEU A 168 -5.56 -5.13 10.75
N ARG A 169 -4.97 -6.33 10.76
CA ARG A 169 -5.43 -7.44 11.61
C ARG A 169 -5.35 -7.09 13.09
N ALA A 170 -4.28 -6.41 13.52
CA ALA A 170 -4.14 -5.95 14.89
C ALA A 170 -5.23 -4.93 15.26
N ALA A 171 -5.51 -3.97 14.37
CA ALA A 171 -6.55 -2.95 14.58
C ALA A 171 -7.98 -3.54 14.64
N VAL A 172 -8.30 -4.54 13.82
CA VAL A 172 -9.62 -5.20 13.86
C VAL A 172 -9.83 -5.95 15.17
N ARG A 173 -8.80 -6.62 15.69
CA ARG A 173 -8.88 -7.35 16.97
C ARG A 173 -9.18 -6.41 18.14
N THR A 174 -8.48 -5.28 18.22
CA THR A 174 -8.70 -4.31 19.30
C THR A 174 -10.09 -3.66 19.24
N SER A 175 -10.62 -3.41 18.04
CA SER A 175 -11.99 -2.92 17.88
C SER A 175 -13.04 -3.93 18.35
N ARG A 176 -12.86 -5.22 18.03
CA ARG A 176 -13.79 -6.29 18.45
C ARG A 176 -13.82 -6.47 19.97
N GLU A 177 -12.66 -6.42 20.61
CA GLU A 177 -12.56 -6.52 22.08
C GLU A 177 -13.25 -5.34 22.77
N LYS A 178 -13.11 -4.11 22.24
CA LYS A 178 -13.83 -2.94 22.74
C LYS A 178 -15.35 -3.08 22.62
N SER A 179 -15.84 -3.59 21.48
CA SER A 179 -17.28 -3.84 21.30
C SER A 179 -17.82 -4.87 22.28
N GLN A 180 -17.08 -5.96 22.53
CA GLN A 180 -17.48 -6.98 23.50
C GLN A 180 -17.44 -6.47 24.95
N ALA A 181 -16.43 -5.67 25.30
CA ALA A 181 -16.35 -5.05 26.61
C ALA A 181 -17.50 -4.05 26.85
N ALA A 182 -17.92 -3.32 25.83
CA ALA A 182 -19.06 -2.40 25.92
C ALA A 182 -20.39 -3.15 26.11
N GLU A 183 -20.58 -4.28 25.42
CA GLU A 183 -21.81 -5.09 25.52
C GLU A 183 -21.99 -5.68 26.93
N HIS A 184 -20.92 -6.19 27.56
CA HIS A 184 -20.96 -6.79 28.90
C HIS A 184 -21.34 -5.79 30.01
N VAL A 185 -21.09 -4.49 29.84
CA VAL A 185 -21.42 -3.46 30.86
C VAL A 185 -22.91 -3.10 30.84
N THR A 186 -23.60 -3.26 29.72
CA THR A 186 -25.03 -2.91 29.59
C THR A 186 -26.00 -3.99 30.13
N GLY A 187 -25.50 -5.17 30.50
CA GLY A 187 -26.32 -6.34 30.84
C GLY A 187 -26.73 -6.52 32.32
N ASN A 188 -26.31 -5.66 33.26
CA ASN A 188 -26.53 -5.91 34.70
C ASN A 188 -27.47 -4.92 35.42
N CYS A 189 -28.38 -4.25 34.72
CA CYS A 189 -29.49 -3.54 35.38
C CYS A 189 -30.67 -4.51 35.57
N GLY A 190 -30.42 -5.58 36.33
CA GLY A 190 -31.47 -6.46 36.84
C GLY A 190 -32.20 -5.75 37.97
N THR A 191 -33.33 -5.15 37.64
CA THR A 191 -34.36 -4.71 38.58
C THR A 191 -34.73 -5.89 39.48
N GLY A 192 -34.35 -5.80 40.75
CA GLY A 192 -34.86 -6.66 41.80
C GLY A 192 -36.28 -6.25 42.18
N GLU A 193 -37.26 -6.79 41.47
CA GLU A 193 -38.63 -7.03 41.94
C GLU A 193 -38.94 -8.45 41.46
N GLY A 194 -38.98 -9.49 42.28
CA GLY A 194 -39.90 -9.63 43.38
C GLY A 194 -41.26 -10.10 42.84
N GLY A 195 -41.41 -11.38 42.47
CA GLY A 195 -42.75 -11.98 42.29
C GLY A 195 -42.90 -13.14 41.30
N THR A 196 -43.13 -14.32 41.88
CA THR A 196 -44.04 -15.41 41.46
C THR A 196 -43.80 -16.21 40.17
N ASP A 197 -43.32 -17.43 40.40
CA ASP A 197 -43.77 -18.73 39.86
C ASP A 197 -44.94 -18.70 38.84
N ILE A 198 -44.69 -19.01 37.56
CA ILE A 198 -45.62 -19.70 36.64
C ILE A 198 -44.81 -20.49 35.57
N GLU A 199 -44.85 -21.82 35.71
CA GLU A 199 -45.24 -22.82 34.70
C GLU A 199 -44.53 -22.89 33.31
N GLN A 200 -43.54 -23.77 33.24
CA GLN A 200 -43.41 -24.95 32.36
C GLN A 200 -44.23 -25.02 31.03
N GLY A 201 -43.51 -25.10 29.90
CA GLY A 201 -44.00 -25.59 28.60
C GLY A 201 -42.88 -25.61 27.54
N SER A 202 -42.20 -26.74 27.36
CA SER A 202 -42.34 -27.75 26.28
C SER A 202 -42.05 -27.25 24.86
N ASP A 203 -40.97 -27.82 24.31
CA ASP A 203 -40.72 -28.23 22.93
C ASP A 203 -40.87 -27.22 21.77
N SER A 204 -39.75 -27.00 21.07
CA SER A 204 -39.65 -27.41 19.66
C SER A 204 -38.22 -27.33 19.14
N ALA A 205 -37.76 -28.47 18.64
CA ALA A 205 -36.60 -28.60 17.79
C ALA A 205 -36.86 -27.99 16.42
N GLU A 206 -35.92 -27.22 15.89
CA GLU A 206 -35.75 -27.13 14.44
C GLU A 206 -34.27 -27.01 14.07
N ALA A 207 -33.77 -28.11 13.52
CA ALA A 207 -32.55 -28.15 12.75
C ALA A 207 -32.82 -27.52 11.37
N SER A 208 -31.94 -26.62 10.90
CA SER A 208 -31.85 -26.35 9.47
C SER A 208 -30.42 -25.99 9.06
N THR A 209 -29.76 -27.03 8.56
CA THR A 209 -28.58 -27.01 7.71
C THR A 209 -28.79 -26.17 6.44
N ARG A 210 -27.81 -25.33 6.06
CA ARG A 210 -27.54 -25.09 4.63
C ARG A 210 -26.07 -24.75 4.33
N SER A 211 -25.39 -25.76 3.81
CA SER A 211 -24.17 -25.69 2.99
C SER A 211 -24.43 -24.99 1.65
N THR A 212 -23.41 -24.35 1.06
CA THR A 212 -22.94 -24.50 -0.35
C THR A 212 -21.78 -23.51 -0.64
N ALA A 213 -20.57 -23.99 -0.92
CA ALA A 213 -19.99 -24.27 -2.26
C ALA A 213 -19.56 -22.98 -3.01
N SER A 214 -18.27 -22.69 -3.13
CA SER A 214 -17.37 -23.17 -4.19
C SER A 214 -17.84 -22.84 -5.60
N SER A 215 -17.29 -21.74 -6.14
CA SER A 215 -17.33 -21.42 -7.58
C SER A 215 -15.91 -21.11 -8.05
N ALA A 216 -15.13 -22.17 -8.28
CA ALA A 216 -13.92 -22.10 -9.10
C ALA A 216 -14.36 -21.98 -10.57
N THR A 217 -14.34 -20.76 -11.10
CA THR A 217 -14.54 -20.51 -12.52
C THR A 217 -13.27 -20.91 -13.28
N LYS A 218 -13.29 -22.11 -13.86
CA LYS A 218 -12.31 -22.57 -14.84
C LYS A 218 -12.46 -21.71 -16.11
N SER A 219 -11.69 -20.63 -16.18
CA SER A 219 -11.60 -19.79 -17.38
C SER A 219 -10.95 -20.58 -18.50
N LYS A 220 -11.75 -20.94 -19.50
CA LYS A 220 -11.33 -21.58 -20.74
C LYS A 220 -10.60 -20.52 -21.56
N LYS A 221 -9.27 -20.61 -21.62
CA LYS A 221 -8.43 -19.78 -22.50
C LYS A 221 -8.90 -20.00 -23.95
N PRO A 222 -9.34 -18.96 -24.68
CA PRO A 222 -9.55 -19.08 -26.12
C PRO A 222 -8.17 -19.31 -26.75
N GLU A 223 -8.04 -20.47 -27.38
CA GLU A 223 -6.95 -20.77 -28.31
C GLU A 223 -7.14 -19.81 -29.50
N MET A 224 -6.29 -18.79 -29.55
CA MET A 224 -6.27 -17.83 -30.64
C MET A 224 -5.31 -18.40 -31.68
N ASP A 225 -5.88 -18.99 -32.73
CA ASP A 225 -5.13 -19.42 -33.90
C ASP A 225 -4.31 -18.24 -34.42
N THR A 226 -3.00 -18.42 -34.42
CA THR A 226 -2.05 -17.42 -34.91
C THR A 226 -2.13 -17.47 -36.44
N PRO A 227 -2.42 -16.36 -37.14
CA PRO A 227 -2.39 -16.38 -38.59
C PRO A 227 -0.96 -16.67 -39.07
N GLN A 228 -0.78 -17.82 -39.71
CA GLN A 228 0.38 -18.10 -40.56
C GLN A 228 0.32 -17.20 -41.81
N GLY A 229 0.56 -15.91 -41.61
CA GLY A 229 0.74 -14.95 -42.69
C GLY A 229 2.23 -14.80 -42.98
N GLY A 230 2.73 -15.53 -43.97
CA GLY A 230 4.09 -15.43 -44.46
C GLY A 230 4.40 -14.03 -44.99
N TRP A 231 5.35 -13.35 -44.35
CA TRP A 231 6.01 -12.17 -44.89
C TRP A 231 7.37 -12.60 -45.44
N ASN A 232 7.34 -13.41 -46.50
CA ASN A 232 8.53 -13.72 -47.26
C ASN A 232 8.46 -13.05 -48.63
N THR A 233 9.57 -12.39 -48.94
CA THR A 233 10.13 -12.08 -50.25
C THR A 233 9.41 -11.04 -51.10
N VAL A 234 9.96 -9.82 -51.09
CA VAL A 234 10.22 -9.12 -52.34
C VAL A 234 11.72 -8.90 -52.44
N ALA A 235 12.26 -9.36 -53.57
CA ALA A 235 13.67 -9.39 -53.94
C ALA A 235 14.23 -8.00 -54.24
#